data_AF-Q0TYJ8-F1
#
_entry.id   AF-Q0TYJ8-F1
#
_cell.length_a   1.000
_cell.length_b   1.000
_cell.length_c   1.000
_cell.angle_alpha   90.00
_cell.angle_beta   90.00
_cell.angle_gamma   90.00
#
_symmetry.space_group_name_H-M   'P 1'
#
loop_
_entity.id
_entity.type
_entity.pdbx_description
1 polymer ?
#
loop_
_entity_poly.entity_id
_entity_poly.type
_entity_poly.pdbx_seq_one_letter_code
_entity_poly.pdbx_strand_id
1 'polypeptide(L)'
;MKAFGTIAVGAFLLQSPQVRASPIEARGWGSVPDAAESLLKYIGISKELLPDATKLWDFKDNPQMCQVRMETNNGANCKATVECNDGVREYNPAGAGWNVCFVGGRQYFNDPRIGDFSITFAEKNGKGQGQGLTTPILQVKYIDDWKVLPVQGLAEEFLKYEDCDRQGLFTCNKGPYICRHGDMGNSYIQDSKLKRWTCGIPKIGKGEGPLNSNAPTNNKGFAPGWCGIHVVQYQKPNPAKDSYSLEVTRVNDIPPFVRRLFFPGWAYCKCHQQAVKTGAVDADPVRFAYGGQSWDSNDKARCSVGKYDNGKRQLDCGFTCE
;
A
#
# COMPACT_ATOMS: atom_id res chain seq x y z
N MET A 1 -27.99 68.71 47.42
CA MET A 1 -28.41 67.44 46.77
C MET A 1 -27.64 67.28 45.47
N LYS A 2 -27.32 66.02 45.16
CA LYS A 2 -26.72 65.45 43.93
C LYS A 2 -25.19 65.41 43.87
N ALA A 3 -24.75 64.17 43.64
CA ALA A 3 -23.43 63.59 43.86
C ALA A 3 -22.60 63.61 42.57
N PHE A 4 -21.28 63.71 42.74
CA PHE A 4 -20.30 63.41 41.69
C PHE A 4 -19.93 61.93 41.78
N GLY A 5 -20.18 61.20 40.70
CA GLY A 5 -19.80 59.80 40.54
C GLY A 5 -18.38 59.68 40.00
N THR A 6 -17.54 58.96 40.74
CA THR A 6 -16.18 58.59 40.35
C THR A 6 -16.24 57.35 39.45
N ILE A 7 -15.69 57.41 38.24
CA ILE A 7 -15.53 56.25 37.36
C ILE A 7 -14.17 55.61 37.67
N ALA A 8 -14.18 54.39 38.21
CA ALA A 8 -13.00 53.56 38.36
C ALA A 8 -12.76 52.76 37.07
N VAL A 9 -11.61 52.96 36.43
CA VAL A 9 -11.16 52.17 35.29
C VAL A 9 -10.40 50.95 35.82
N GLY A 10 -11.03 49.78 35.78
CA GLY A 10 -10.40 48.50 36.11
C GLY A 10 -9.63 47.96 34.91
N ALA A 11 -8.31 47.87 35.02
CA ALA A 11 -7.46 47.17 34.06
C ALA A 11 -7.60 45.65 34.26
N PHE A 12 -8.27 44.98 33.31
CA PHE A 12 -8.27 43.52 33.22
C PHE A 12 -6.97 43.04 32.56
N LEU A 13 -6.05 42.51 33.38
CA LEU A 13 -4.92 41.72 32.90
C LEU A 13 -5.42 40.31 32.54
N LEU A 14 -5.64 40.08 31.24
CA LEU A 14 -5.84 38.74 30.69
C LEU A 14 -4.51 37.98 30.75
N GLN A 15 -4.31 37.19 31.80
CA GLN A 15 -3.26 36.18 31.84
C GLN A 15 -3.72 34.97 31.03
N SER A 16 -3.19 34.83 29.82
CA SER A 16 -3.31 33.62 29.01
C SER A 16 -2.66 32.45 29.78
N PRO A 17 -3.33 31.30 29.94
CA PRO A 17 -2.68 30.12 30.48
C PRO A 17 -1.60 29.67 29.50
N GLN A 18 -0.34 29.80 29.89
CA GLN A 18 0.76 29.13 29.18
C GLN A 18 0.59 27.63 29.38
N VAL A 19 0.08 26.96 28.34
CA VAL A 19 0.13 25.51 28.21
C VAL A 19 1.61 25.12 28.18
N ARG A 20 2.15 24.77 29.35
CA ARG A 20 3.44 24.06 29.43
C ARG A 20 3.20 22.66 28.90
N ALA A 21 3.62 22.43 27.65
CA ALA A 21 3.78 21.07 27.16
C ALA A 21 4.83 20.39 28.05
N SER A 22 4.40 19.39 28.84
CA SER A 22 5.34 18.51 29.52
C SER A 22 6.26 17.87 28.48
N PRO A 23 7.58 17.81 28.70
CA PRO A 23 8.45 17.03 27.83
C PRO A 23 7.95 15.58 27.84
N ILE A 24 7.54 15.09 26.67
CA ILE A 24 7.38 13.66 26.45
C ILE A 24 8.78 13.09 26.65
N GLU A 25 9.02 12.44 27.79
CA GLU A 25 10.20 11.60 27.94
C GLU A 25 10.18 10.61 26.78
N ALA A 26 11.14 10.76 25.87
CA ALA A 26 11.42 9.77 24.86
C ALA A 26 11.75 8.48 25.60
N ARG A 27 10.75 7.60 25.81
CA ARG A 27 11.00 6.20 26.18
C ARG A 27 12.08 5.72 25.24
N GLY A 28 13.25 5.39 25.76
CA GLY A 28 14.39 5.00 24.93
C GLY A 28 13.97 3.90 23.98
N TRP A 29 13.81 4.24 22.70
CA TRP A 29 13.73 3.25 21.65
C TRP A 29 15.10 2.59 21.67
N GLY A 30 15.17 1.36 22.20
CA GLY A 30 16.37 0.53 22.07
C GLY A 30 16.86 0.58 20.63
N SER A 31 18.17 0.51 20.43
CA SER A 31 18.81 0.66 19.12
C SER A 31 18.01 -0.04 18.02
N VAL A 32 17.43 0.76 17.13
CA VAL A 32 16.59 0.38 15.99
C VAL A 32 17.09 -0.85 15.18
N PRO A 33 18.40 -1.16 15.04
CA PRO A 33 18.82 -2.40 14.39
C PRO A 33 18.21 -3.69 14.95
N ASP A 34 17.97 -3.81 16.27
CA ASP A 34 17.40 -5.04 16.85
C ASP A 34 15.92 -5.22 16.49
N ALA A 35 15.21 -4.13 16.19
CA ALA A 35 13.81 -4.15 15.82
C ALA A 35 13.57 -4.68 14.40
N ALA A 36 14.52 -4.48 13.47
CA ALA A 36 14.41 -5.01 12.11
C ALA A 36 14.57 -6.54 12.09
N GLU A 37 15.59 -7.07 12.79
CA GLU A 37 15.75 -8.52 12.92
C GLU A 37 14.58 -9.19 13.68
N SER A 38 14.06 -8.53 14.72
CA SER A 38 12.89 -9.01 15.45
C SER A 38 11.63 -9.01 14.57
N LEU A 39 11.44 -7.95 13.77
CA LEU A 39 10.36 -7.87 12.80
C LEU A 39 10.47 -9.03 11.82
N LEU A 40 11.61 -9.23 11.15
CA LEU A 40 11.82 -10.33 10.20
C LEU A 40 11.58 -11.73 10.82
N LYS A 41 12.01 -11.97 12.06
CA LYS A 41 11.74 -13.23 12.77
C LYS A 41 10.25 -13.40 13.10
N TYR A 42 9.56 -12.32 13.44
CA TYR A 42 8.15 -12.35 13.81
C TYR A 42 7.22 -12.62 12.60
N ILE A 43 7.64 -12.25 11.38
CA ILE A 43 6.79 -12.42 10.17
C ILE A 43 6.70 -13.86 9.67
N GLY A 44 7.38 -14.83 10.32
CA GLY A 44 7.09 -16.26 10.18
C GLY A 44 7.26 -16.84 8.77
N ILE A 45 7.95 -16.14 7.87
CA ILE A 45 8.10 -16.58 6.48
C ILE A 45 9.18 -17.66 6.42
N SER A 46 8.78 -18.87 6.04
CA SER A 46 9.70 -19.90 5.57
C SER A 46 10.42 -19.38 4.32
N LYS A 47 11.75 -19.36 4.35
CA LYS A 47 12.63 -18.92 3.24
C LYS A 47 12.42 -19.71 1.94
N GLU A 48 11.67 -20.80 1.95
CA GLU A 48 11.58 -21.76 0.83
C GLU A 48 10.50 -21.41 -0.21
N LEU A 49 9.63 -20.43 0.04
CA LEU A 49 8.43 -20.19 -0.78
C LEU A 49 8.42 -18.89 -1.60
N LEU A 50 9.45 -18.06 -1.50
CA LEU A 50 9.50 -16.80 -2.26
C LEU A 50 10.48 -16.92 -3.44
N PRO A 51 10.05 -16.60 -4.67
CA PRO A 51 10.95 -16.50 -5.81
C PRO A 51 12.02 -15.43 -5.56
N ASP A 52 13.14 -15.51 -6.28
CA ASP A 52 14.35 -14.71 -6.11
C ASP A 52 14.12 -13.26 -5.61
N ALA A 53 14.89 -12.86 -4.58
CA ALA A 53 14.98 -11.51 -4.01
C ALA A 53 13.73 -10.64 -4.19
N THR A 54 12.59 -11.05 -3.64
CA THR A 54 11.32 -10.33 -3.86
C THR A 54 11.42 -8.89 -3.33
N LYS A 55 11.44 -7.91 -4.25
CA LYS A 55 11.51 -6.47 -3.99
C LYS A 55 10.11 -5.89 -3.87
N LEU A 56 9.50 -5.98 -2.69
CA LEU A 56 8.09 -5.65 -2.50
C LEU A 56 7.74 -4.16 -2.72
N TRP A 57 8.73 -3.26 -2.71
CA TRP A 57 8.51 -1.85 -3.09
C TRP A 57 8.35 -1.64 -4.59
N ASP A 58 8.75 -2.59 -5.43
CA ASP A 58 8.60 -2.46 -6.87
C ASP A 58 7.18 -2.87 -7.26
N PHE A 59 6.27 -1.90 -7.26
CA PHE A 59 4.86 -2.18 -7.56
C PHE A 59 4.62 -2.59 -9.03
N LYS A 60 5.61 -2.43 -9.92
CA LYS A 60 5.49 -2.91 -11.31
C LYS A 60 5.53 -4.43 -11.35
N ASP A 61 6.43 -5.00 -10.56
CA ASP A 61 6.53 -6.46 -10.38
C ASP A 61 5.50 -6.96 -9.36
N ASN A 62 5.02 -6.07 -8.46
CA ASN A 62 4.11 -6.39 -7.36
C ASN A 62 2.85 -5.49 -7.40
N PRO A 63 1.91 -5.69 -8.34
CA PRO A 63 0.80 -4.76 -8.60
C PRO A 63 -0.21 -4.63 -7.43
N GLN A 64 -0.19 -5.55 -6.48
CA GLN A 64 -0.93 -5.50 -5.21
C GLN A 64 -0.32 -4.53 -4.19
N MET A 65 0.89 -4.05 -4.43
CA MET A 65 1.61 -3.12 -3.56
C MET A 65 1.48 -1.69 -4.08
N CYS A 66 1.74 -0.75 -3.18
CA CYS A 66 1.94 0.67 -3.45
C CYS A 66 3.30 1.08 -2.87
N GLN A 67 3.96 1.99 -3.55
CA GLN A 67 5.22 2.57 -3.12
C GLN A 67 4.96 3.80 -2.26
N VAL A 68 5.34 3.74 -0.98
CA VAL A 68 5.34 4.90 -0.07
C VAL A 68 6.75 5.46 0.01
N ARG A 69 6.94 6.66 -0.54
CA ARG A 69 8.18 7.42 -0.51
C ARG A 69 8.13 8.47 0.59
N MET A 70 9.15 8.50 1.43
CA MET A 70 9.37 9.46 2.52
C MET A 70 10.62 10.28 2.20
N GLU A 71 10.52 11.60 2.31
CA GLU A 71 11.61 12.50 1.94
C GLU A 71 11.82 13.59 2.99
N THR A 72 13.08 13.95 3.23
CA THR A 72 13.48 15.16 3.97
C THR A 72 14.53 15.93 3.17
N ASN A 73 14.52 17.26 3.25
CA ASN A 73 15.46 18.11 2.53
C ASN A 73 16.03 19.22 3.41
N ASN A 74 17.37 19.35 3.43
CA ASN A 74 18.11 20.26 4.31
C ASN A 74 17.81 20.04 5.79
N GLY A 75 17.52 18.80 6.19
CA GLY A 75 17.16 18.46 7.56
C GLY A 75 15.82 19.00 8.04
N ALA A 76 15.00 19.52 7.13
CA ALA A 76 13.61 19.95 7.35
C ALA A 76 12.79 19.58 6.10
N ASN A 77 11.64 20.21 5.87
CA ASN A 77 10.86 20.07 4.63
C ASN A 77 10.49 18.62 4.28
N CYS A 78 9.68 18.01 5.14
CA CYS A 78 9.26 16.63 4.99
C CYS A 78 8.22 16.51 3.88
N LYS A 79 8.36 15.53 3.00
CA LYS A 79 7.40 15.19 1.93
C LYS A 79 7.09 13.71 1.95
N ALA A 80 5.85 13.35 1.62
CA ALA A 80 5.46 11.96 1.40
C ALA A 80 4.82 11.81 0.01
N THR A 81 4.99 10.65 -0.61
CA THR A 81 4.36 10.30 -1.89
C THR A 81 3.88 8.87 -1.82
N VAL A 82 2.66 8.61 -2.29
CA VAL A 82 2.14 7.27 -2.48
C VAL A 82 1.90 7.06 -3.96
N GLU A 83 2.62 6.11 -4.55
CA GLU A 83 2.53 5.74 -5.95
C GLU A 83 2.03 4.30 -6.06
N CYS A 84 1.01 4.10 -6.88
CA CYS A 84 0.46 2.77 -7.18
C CYS A 84 0.24 2.68 -8.70
N ASN A 85 -0.26 1.55 -9.18
CA ASN A 85 -0.60 1.36 -10.59
C ASN A 85 -1.66 2.33 -11.14
N ASP A 86 -2.45 2.96 -10.28
CA ASP A 86 -3.48 3.95 -10.65
C ASP A 86 -2.99 5.40 -10.60
N GLY A 87 -1.71 5.62 -10.27
CA GLY A 87 -1.07 6.93 -10.33
C GLY A 87 -0.36 7.35 -9.05
N VAL A 88 0.03 8.63 -9.02
CA VAL A 88 0.85 9.24 -7.96
C VAL A 88 0.00 10.20 -7.15
N ARG A 89 0.10 10.11 -5.82
CA ARG A 89 -0.47 11.09 -4.89
C ARG A 89 0.63 11.66 -4.00
N GLU A 90 0.78 12.98 -4.05
CA GLU A 90 1.75 13.69 -3.23
C GLU A 90 1.10 14.29 -1.99
N TYR A 91 1.81 14.21 -0.86
CA TYR A 91 1.42 14.81 0.40
C TYR A 91 2.49 15.82 0.80
N ASN A 92 2.06 17.06 1.02
CA ASN A 92 2.94 18.21 1.20
C ASN A 92 3.97 18.40 0.06
N PRO A 93 3.51 18.62 -1.19
CA PRO A 93 4.39 18.70 -2.36
C PRO A 93 5.43 19.82 -2.28
N ALA A 94 5.10 20.93 -1.59
CA ALA A 94 5.99 22.08 -1.38
C ALA A 94 6.95 21.93 -0.20
N GLY A 95 6.88 20.84 0.58
CA GLY A 95 7.71 20.63 1.77
C GLY A 95 7.33 21.51 2.98
N ALA A 96 6.53 22.57 2.81
CA ALA A 96 6.24 23.57 3.85
C ALA A 96 5.00 23.30 4.73
N GLY A 97 4.10 22.39 4.34
CA GLY A 97 2.82 22.14 5.00
C GLY A 97 2.82 21.05 6.09
N TRP A 98 3.93 20.37 6.32
CA TRP A 98 4.05 19.33 7.35
C TRP A 98 4.45 19.98 8.67
N ASN A 99 3.45 20.39 9.46
CA ASN A 99 3.61 21.12 10.72
C ASN A 99 4.38 20.34 11.81
N VAL A 100 4.43 19.00 11.71
CA VAL A 100 5.19 18.12 12.62
C VAL A 100 6.48 17.55 12.01
N CYS A 101 7.12 18.28 11.09
CA CYS A 101 8.41 17.90 10.51
C CYS A 101 9.58 18.20 11.48
N PHE A 102 9.64 17.47 12.59
CA PHE A 102 10.69 17.51 13.61
C PHE A 102 10.87 16.12 14.24
N VAL A 103 11.91 15.91 15.04
CA VAL A 103 12.21 14.62 15.67
C VAL A 103 11.06 14.16 16.57
N GLY A 104 10.53 12.96 16.33
CA GLY A 104 9.39 12.40 17.06
C GLY A 104 8.03 12.99 16.65
N GLY A 105 8.00 13.98 15.75
CA GLY A 105 6.77 14.52 15.20
C GLY A 105 6.08 13.50 14.28
N ARG A 106 4.90 13.04 14.68
CA ARG A 106 4.10 12.06 13.93
C ARG A 106 3.03 12.74 13.11
N GLN A 107 3.13 12.62 11.78
CA GLN A 107 2.11 13.12 10.86
C GLN A 107 1.23 11.99 10.38
N TYR A 108 -0.08 12.24 10.38
CA TYR A 108 -1.07 11.35 9.83
C TYR A 108 -1.47 11.79 8.43
N PHE A 109 -1.73 10.81 7.60
CA PHE A 109 -2.17 10.94 6.21
C PHE A 109 -3.30 9.94 5.96
N ASN A 110 -4.08 10.19 4.92
CA ASN A 110 -5.09 9.26 4.43
C ASN A 110 -4.91 9.11 2.92
N ASP A 111 -4.64 7.87 2.49
CA ASP A 111 -4.64 7.48 1.09
C ASP A 111 -5.72 6.42 0.88
N PRO A 112 -6.65 6.59 -0.09
CA PRO A 112 -7.73 5.63 -0.30
C PRO A 112 -7.25 4.24 -0.72
N ARG A 113 -5.99 4.10 -1.16
CA ARG A 113 -5.44 2.84 -1.67
C ARG A 113 -4.77 1.99 -0.60
N ILE A 114 -4.19 2.62 0.44
CA ILE A 114 -3.48 1.94 1.54
C ILE A 114 -4.07 2.22 2.94
N GLY A 115 -5.01 3.15 3.03
CA GLY A 115 -5.70 3.55 4.25
C GLY A 115 -5.03 4.71 4.99
N ASP A 116 -5.37 4.82 6.27
CA ASP A 116 -4.70 5.78 7.16
C ASP A 116 -3.27 5.31 7.41
N PHE A 117 -2.31 6.22 7.32
CA PHE A 117 -0.92 5.94 7.63
C PHE A 117 -0.27 7.13 8.31
N SER A 118 0.90 6.91 8.89
CA SER A 118 1.64 7.96 9.57
C SER A 118 3.14 7.77 9.40
N ILE A 119 3.84 8.89 9.37
CA ILE A 119 5.30 8.92 9.29
C ILE A 119 5.83 9.73 10.49
N THR A 120 6.86 9.19 11.13
CA THR A 120 7.61 9.85 12.21
C THR A 120 9.09 9.76 11.90
N PHE A 121 9.85 10.85 12.02
CA PHE A 121 11.32 10.79 11.94
C PHE A 121 11.88 10.64 13.36
N ALA A 122 12.44 9.48 13.69
CA ALA A 122 12.81 9.14 15.06
C ALA A 122 14.06 9.87 15.54
N GLU A 123 14.94 10.27 14.63
CA GLU A 123 16.27 10.77 14.96
C GLU A 123 16.61 12.04 14.16
N LYS A 124 17.47 12.87 14.76
CA LYS A 124 18.24 13.87 14.04
C LYS A 124 19.67 13.37 13.91
N ASN A 125 20.18 13.40 12.68
CA ASN A 125 21.52 12.93 12.32
C ASN A 125 21.77 11.46 12.71
N GLY A 126 20.82 10.60 12.37
CA GLY A 126 20.89 9.16 12.64
C GLY A 126 22.22 8.56 12.19
N LYS A 127 22.65 7.52 12.89
CA LYS A 127 23.98 6.91 12.67
C LYS A 127 24.15 6.54 11.20
N GLY A 128 25.23 7.03 10.58
CA GLY A 128 25.54 6.76 9.17
C GLY A 128 24.58 7.39 8.16
N GLN A 129 23.71 8.31 8.57
CA GLN A 129 22.73 8.96 7.67
C GLN A 129 23.03 10.46 7.47
N GLY A 130 24.12 11.00 8.02
CA GLY A 130 24.52 12.39 7.83
C GLY A 130 23.61 13.40 8.53
N GLN A 131 23.65 14.66 8.13
CA GLN A 131 22.86 15.72 8.79
C GLN A 131 21.39 15.72 8.35
N GLY A 132 20.46 15.90 9.29
CA GLY A 132 19.02 16.13 9.04
C GLY A 132 18.08 15.22 9.84
N LEU A 133 16.78 15.26 9.53
CA LEU A 133 15.79 14.31 10.04
C LEU A 133 15.94 12.97 9.31
N THR A 134 16.06 11.91 10.10
CA THR A 134 16.49 10.58 9.67
C THR A 134 15.67 9.50 10.38
N THR A 135 15.92 8.24 10.02
CA THR A 135 15.34 7.08 10.71
C THR A 135 13.81 7.13 10.71
N PRO A 136 13.16 7.15 9.52
CA PRO A 136 11.71 7.18 9.46
C PRO A 136 11.09 5.91 10.07
N ILE A 137 9.95 6.11 10.69
CA ILE A 137 9.03 5.08 11.14
C ILE A 137 7.76 5.25 10.33
N LEU A 138 7.37 4.19 9.62
CA LEU A 138 6.11 4.12 8.90
C LEU A 138 5.15 3.24 9.69
N GLN A 139 3.92 3.69 9.86
CA GLN A 139 2.84 2.87 10.42
C GLN A 139 1.63 3.03 9.51
N VAL A 140 1.01 1.91 9.18
CA VAL A 140 -0.20 1.87 8.33
C VAL A 140 -1.29 1.20 9.15
N LYS A 141 -2.44 1.83 9.26
CA LYS A 141 -3.58 1.34 10.06
C LYS A 141 -3.92 -0.10 9.73
N TYR A 142 -3.95 -0.40 8.44
CA TYR A 142 -4.33 -1.72 7.96
C TYR A 142 -3.15 -2.70 7.87
N ILE A 143 -2.05 -2.50 8.59
CA ILE A 143 -0.99 -3.50 8.74
C ILE A 143 -0.86 -3.79 10.22
N ASP A 144 -1.29 -4.99 10.65
CA ASP A 144 -1.35 -5.45 12.06
C ASP A 144 -1.75 -4.33 13.05
N ASP A 145 -2.77 -3.52 12.70
CA ASP A 145 -3.27 -2.39 13.49
C ASP A 145 -2.17 -1.37 13.89
N TRP A 146 -1.66 -0.63 12.90
CA TRP A 146 -0.58 0.35 13.07
C TRP A 146 0.78 -0.24 13.46
N LYS A 147 1.13 -1.41 12.92
CA LYS A 147 2.46 -2.00 13.07
C LYS A 147 3.57 -0.97 12.78
N VAL A 148 4.56 -0.94 13.66
CA VAL A 148 5.77 -0.13 13.49
C VAL A 148 6.67 -0.77 12.45
N LEU A 149 6.88 -0.07 11.34
CA LEU A 149 7.88 -0.43 10.34
C LEU A 149 9.11 0.48 10.51
N PRO A 150 10.24 -0.04 11.04
CA PRO A 150 11.48 0.71 11.19
C PRO A 150 12.17 0.84 9.83
N VAL A 151 11.76 1.85 9.06
CA VAL A 151 12.10 1.98 7.63
C VAL A 151 13.60 1.97 7.37
N GLN A 152 14.40 2.64 8.20
CA GLN A 152 15.85 2.66 8.04
C GLN A 152 16.47 1.26 8.19
N GLY A 153 16.08 0.51 9.23
CA GLY A 153 16.61 -0.84 9.44
C GLY A 153 16.24 -1.78 8.29
N LEU A 154 14.99 -1.71 7.83
CA LEU A 154 14.52 -2.46 6.67
C LEU A 154 15.27 -2.09 5.37
N ALA A 155 15.60 -0.81 5.18
CA ALA A 155 16.39 -0.36 4.03
C ALA A 155 17.86 -0.82 4.10
N GLU A 156 18.47 -0.83 5.29
CA GLU A 156 19.84 -1.33 5.50
C GLU A 156 19.94 -2.84 5.24
N GLU A 157 18.90 -3.62 5.53
CA GLU A 157 18.85 -5.04 5.17
C GLU A 157 18.91 -5.27 3.66
N PHE A 158 18.24 -4.42 2.88
CA PHE A 158 18.33 -4.48 1.43
C PHE A 158 19.71 -4.06 0.92
N LEU A 159 20.33 -3.02 1.49
CA LEU A 159 21.70 -2.62 1.14
C LEU A 159 22.70 -3.76 1.38
N LYS A 160 22.60 -4.46 2.52
CA LYS A 160 23.43 -5.65 2.80
C LYS A 160 23.29 -6.73 1.72
N TYR A 161 22.08 -6.90 1.20
CA TYR A 161 21.83 -7.81 0.10
C TYR A 161 22.47 -7.32 -1.21
N GLU A 162 22.28 -6.06 -1.59
CA GLU A 162 22.88 -5.51 -2.81
C GLU A 162 24.41 -5.59 -2.79
N ASP A 163 25.03 -5.34 -1.64
CA ASP A 163 26.48 -5.45 -1.47
C ASP A 163 26.95 -6.90 -1.57
N CYS A 164 26.20 -7.85 -0.98
CA CYS A 164 26.48 -9.27 -1.09
C CYS A 164 26.34 -9.77 -2.54
N ASP A 165 25.26 -9.38 -3.23
CA ASP A 165 24.95 -9.77 -4.61
C ASP A 165 26.02 -9.25 -5.57
N ARG A 166 26.46 -7.99 -5.39
CA ARG A 166 27.54 -7.36 -6.17
C ARG A 166 28.89 -8.07 -6.00
N GLN A 167 29.15 -8.66 -4.84
CA GLN A 167 30.37 -9.44 -4.59
C GLN A 167 30.31 -10.85 -5.21
N GLY A 168 29.19 -11.26 -5.80
CA GLY A 168 29.03 -12.58 -6.40
C GLY A 168 29.02 -13.71 -5.38
N LEU A 169 28.63 -13.42 -4.14
CA LEU A 169 28.54 -14.44 -3.09
C LEU A 169 27.27 -15.28 -3.29
N PHE A 170 27.40 -16.61 -3.30
CA PHE A 170 26.29 -17.52 -3.59
C PHE A 170 25.22 -17.62 -2.49
N THR A 171 25.42 -16.98 -1.33
CA THR A 171 24.60 -17.18 -0.11
C THR A 171 23.88 -15.92 0.38
N CYS A 172 23.67 -14.94 -0.49
CA CYS A 172 22.94 -13.73 -0.11
C CYS A 172 21.51 -14.07 0.30
N ASN A 173 21.03 -13.45 1.38
CA ASN A 173 19.62 -13.55 1.77
C ASN A 173 18.76 -13.05 0.61
N LYS A 174 17.67 -13.72 0.25
CA LYS A 174 16.83 -13.36 -0.90
C LYS A 174 15.55 -12.63 -0.48
N GLY A 175 15.59 -11.90 0.63
CA GLY A 175 14.45 -11.14 1.12
C GLY A 175 13.37 -12.02 1.79
N PRO A 176 12.12 -11.54 1.85
CA PRO A 176 11.57 -10.40 1.11
C PRO A 176 12.08 -9.05 1.63
N TYR A 177 12.27 -8.09 0.72
CA TYR A 177 12.72 -6.75 1.09
C TYR A 177 11.56 -5.76 0.93
N ILE A 178 11.22 -5.06 2.03
CA ILE A 178 10.07 -4.17 2.10
C ILE A 178 10.45 -2.72 1.80
N CYS A 179 11.62 -2.28 2.27
CA CYS A 179 12.08 -0.91 2.14
C CYS A 179 13.48 -0.85 1.52
N ARG A 180 13.79 0.30 0.91
CA ARG A 180 15.11 0.67 0.42
C ARG A 180 15.36 2.17 0.63
N HIS A 181 16.62 2.59 0.53
CA HIS A 181 16.92 3.99 0.28
C HIS A 181 16.44 4.35 -1.13
N GLY A 182 15.82 5.52 -1.28
CA GLY A 182 15.37 6.01 -2.57
C GLY A 182 16.54 6.52 -3.41
N ASP A 183 16.33 6.63 -4.73
CA ASP A 183 17.35 7.17 -5.63
C ASP A 183 17.71 8.63 -5.24
N MET A 184 18.98 8.81 -4.87
CA MET A 184 19.61 10.09 -4.57
C MET A 184 20.64 10.48 -5.64
N GLY A 185 20.61 9.83 -6.81
CA GLY A 185 21.65 10.00 -7.83
C GLY A 185 22.98 9.41 -7.37
N ASN A 186 24.08 10.16 -7.55
CA ASN A 186 25.44 9.72 -7.20
C ASN A 186 25.81 9.95 -5.72
N SER A 187 24.88 10.43 -4.89
CA SER A 187 25.15 10.69 -3.47
C SER A 187 24.63 9.57 -2.59
N TYR A 188 25.43 9.19 -1.59
CA TYR A 188 24.98 8.35 -0.50
C TYR A 188 24.08 9.12 0.47
N ILE A 189 23.29 8.40 1.26
CA ILE A 189 22.35 9.01 2.22
C ILE A 189 23.05 9.91 3.25
N GLN A 190 24.28 9.57 3.64
CA GLN A 190 25.09 10.35 4.56
C GLN A 190 25.57 11.69 4.01
N ASP A 191 25.76 11.78 2.70
CA ASP A 191 26.31 12.98 2.06
C ASP A 191 25.20 13.87 1.50
N SER A 192 24.01 13.30 1.28
CA SER A 192 22.90 14.01 0.70
C SER A 192 22.13 14.86 1.73
N LYS A 193 21.89 16.11 1.36
CA LYS A 193 20.91 17.00 2.02
C LYS A 193 19.47 16.53 1.82
N LEU A 194 19.24 15.82 0.73
CA LEU A 194 17.97 15.23 0.33
C LEU A 194 17.98 13.74 0.69
N LYS A 195 17.20 13.35 1.69
CA LYS A 195 17.14 11.96 2.15
C LYS A 195 15.84 11.34 1.68
N ARG A 196 15.92 10.13 1.16
CA ARG A 196 14.77 9.41 0.62
C ARG A 196 14.75 7.97 1.09
N TRP A 197 13.56 7.53 1.45
CA TRP A 197 13.25 6.14 1.72
C TRP A 197 12.01 5.75 0.96
N THR A 198 11.96 4.48 0.57
CA THR A 198 10.87 3.93 -0.19
C THR A 198 10.49 2.59 0.40
N CYS A 199 9.20 2.37 0.68
CA CYS A 199 8.68 1.10 1.15
C CYS A 199 7.51 0.61 0.30
N GLY A 200 7.41 -0.70 0.11
CA GLY A 200 6.25 -1.37 -0.45
C GLY A 200 5.20 -1.62 0.61
N ILE A 201 3.99 -1.14 0.38
CA ILE A 201 2.85 -1.26 1.28
C ILE A 201 1.69 -1.91 0.53
N PRO A 202 1.09 -3.00 1.06
CA PRO A 202 -0.04 -3.62 0.40
C PRO A 202 -1.21 -2.66 0.31
N LYS A 203 -1.93 -2.71 -0.82
CA LYS A 203 -3.22 -2.06 -0.95
C LYS A 203 -4.20 -2.61 0.09
N ILE A 204 -5.22 -1.82 0.42
CA ILE A 204 -6.32 -2.23 1.32
C ILE A 204 -6.87 -3.59 0.86
N GLY A 205 -6.89 -4.56 1.76
CA GLY A 205 -7.41 -5.91 1.48
C GLY A 205 -6.56 -6.72 0.50
N LYS A 206 -5.28 -6.38 0.34
CA LYS A 206 -4.28 -7.15 -0.40
C LYS A 206 -3.13 -7.51 0.54
N GLY A 207 -2.26 -8.41 0.11
CA GLY A 207 -1.09 -8.79 0.89
C GLY A 207 -0.07 -9.51 0.04
N GLU A 208 1.20 -9.33 0.33
CA GLU A 208 2.26 -10.11 -0.32
C GLU A 208 3.42 -10.29 0.64
N GLY A 209 3.86 -11.54 0.77
CA GLY A 209 4.88 -11.93 1.72
C GLY A 209 4.56 -11.50 3.17
N PRO A 210 5.40 -10.67 3.81
CA PRO A 210 5.32 -10.36 5.23
C PRO A 210 4.23 -9.35 5.59
N LEU A 211 3.75 -8.59 4.61
CA LEU A 211 2.80 -7.52 4.87
C LEU A 211 1.45 -7.88 4.26
N ASN A 212 0.49 -8.14 5.14
CA ASN A 212 -0.89 -8.36 4.77
C ASN A 212 -1.74 -7.20 5.28
N SER A 213 -2.62 -6.70 4.42
CA SER A 213 -3.57 -5.68 4.82
C SER A 213 -4.68 -6.32 5.66
N ASN A 214 -4.77 -5.99 6.96
CA ASN A 214 -5.84 -6.45 7.86
C ASN A 214 -7.09 -5.55 7.82
N ALA A 215 -7.29 -4.84 6.70
CA ALA A 215 -8.47 -4.00 6.52
C ALA A 215 -9.75 -4.80 6.80
N PRO A 216 -10.75 -4.19 7.48
CA PRO A 216 -11.96 -4.89 7.90
C PRO A 216 -12.57 -5.59 6.70
N THR A 217 -12.73 -6.89 6.83
CA THR A 217 -13.48 -7.70 5.88
C THR A 217 -14.93 -7.70 6.30
N ASN A 218 -15.84 -7.77 5.34
CA ASN A 218 -17.26 -7.93 5.65
C ASN A 218 -17.53 -9.30 6.31
N ASN A 219 -18.78 -9.55 6.67
CA ASN A 219 -19.21 -10.84 7.23
C ASN A 219 -18.96 -12.07 6.32
N LYS A 220 -18.50 -11.86 5.08
CA LYS A 220 -18.13 -12.90 4.12
C LYS A 220 -16.61 -13.00 3.90
N GLY A 221 -15.80 -12.21 4.61
CA GLY A 221 -14.34 -12.24 4.51
C GLY A 221 -13.75 -11.40 3.37
N PHE A 222 -14.54 -10.52 2.73
CA PHE A 222 -14.05 -9.64 1.66
C PHE A 222 -13.75 -8.25 2.17
N ALA A 223 -12.58 -7.72 1.81
CA ALA A 223 -12.29 -6.30 2.04
C ALA A 223 -13.22 -5.46 1.15
N PRO A 224 -13.92 -4.46 1.71
CA PRO A 224 -14.78 -3.59 0.92
C PRO A 224 -13.93 -2.75 -0.04
N GLY A 225 -14.47 -2.44 -1.21
CA GLY A 225 -13.80 -1.60 -2.21
C GLY A 225 -14.01 -2.07 -3.64
N TRP A 226 -13.09 -1.72 -4.54
CA TRP A 226 -13.17 -2.14 -5.94
C TRP A 226 -12.46 -3.48 -6.16
N CYS A 227 -13.21 -4.44 -6.69
CA CYS A 227 -12.76 -5.79 -6.99
C CYS A 227 -12.67 -6.04 -8.49
N GLY A 228 -11.63 -6.77 -8.92
CA GLY A 228 -11.41 -7.13 -10.32
C GLY A 228 -11.62 -8.61 -10.59
N ILE A 229 -12.26 -8.94 -11.71
CA ILE A 229 -12.33 -10.27 -12.32
C ILE A 229 -11.72 -10.21 -13.72
N HIS A 230 -10.79 -11.11 -13.99
CA HIS A 230 -10.27 -11.40 -15.31
C HIS A 230 -10.97 -12.65 -15.86
N VAL A 231 -11.41 -12.59 -17.11
CA VAL A 231 -12.02 -13.72 -17.81
C VAL A 231 -11.36 -13.92 -19.16
N VAL A 232 -10.94 -15.15 -19.43
CA VAL A 232 -10.59 -15.59 -20.79
C VAL A 232 -11.78 -16.36 -21.34
N GLN A 233 -12.41 -15.82 -22.39
CA GLN A 233 -13.45 -16.51 -23.13
C GLN A 233 -12.87 -17.14 -24.40
N TYR A 234 -13.07 -18.45 -24.55
CA TYR A 234 -12.68 -19.18 -25.76
C TYR A 234 -13.85 -19.19 -26.76
N GLN A 235 -13.57 -18.99 -28.04
CA GLN A 235 -14.54 -19.16 -29.12
C GLN A 235 -15.01 -20.62 -29.18
N LYS A 236 -16.24 -20.82 -29.61
CA LYS A 236 -16.72 -22.17 -29.93
C LYS A 236 -16.10 -22.61 -31.26
N PRO A 237 -15.40 -23.77 -31.32
CA PRO A 237 -15.02 -24.36 -32.60
C PRO A 237 -16.24 -24.60 -33.51
N ASN A 238 -17.35 -25.06 -32.94
CA ASN A 238 -18.65 -25.16 -33.59
C ASN A 238 -19.75 -24.45 -32.77
N PRO A 239 -20.23 -23.26 -33.21
CA PRO A 239 -21.23 -22.48 -32.48
C PRO A 239 -22.53 -23.23 -32.16
N ALA A 240 -22.92 -24.18 -33.01
CA ALA A 240 -24.17 -24.92 -32.90
C ALA A 240 -24.08 -26.14 -31.98
N LYS A 241 -22.88 -26.64 -31.70
CA LYS A 241 -22.68 -27.91 -30.96
C LYS A 241 -21.89 -27.74 -29.67
N ASP A 242 -20.95 -26.80 -29.64
CA ASP A 242 -20.01 -26.69 -28.53
C ASP A 242 -20.53 -25.76 -27.44
N SER A 243 -20.10 -26.04 -26.22
CA SER A 243 -20.30 -25.19 -25.05
C SER A 243 -19.17 -24.16 -24.93
N TYR A 244 -19.44 -23.01 -24.34
CA TYR A 244 -18.37 -22.06 -24.04
C TYR A 244 -17.45 -22.60 -22.94
N SER A 245 -16.15 -22.38 -23.14
CA SER A 245 -15.15 -22.48 -22.08
C SER A 245 -14.83 -21.06 -21.61
N LEU A 246 -14.89 -20.83 -20.30
CA LEU A 246 -14.35 -19.65 -19.65
C LEU A 246 -13.22 -20.07 -18.71
N GLU A 247 -12.17 -19.27 -18.64
CA GLU A 247 -11.25 -19.27 -17.50
C GLU A 247 -11.51 -17.99 -16.71
N VAL A 248 -11.90 -18.14 -15.45
CA VAL A 248 -12.21 -17.01 -14.58
C VAL A 248 -11.14 -16.92 -13.51
N THR A 249 -10.48 -15.77 -13.46
CA THR A 249 -9.44 -15.44 -12.49
C THR A 249 -9.88 -14.24 -11.69
N ARG A 250 -9.97 -14.33 -10.36
CA ARG A 250 -10.11 -13.10 -9.56
C ARG A 250 -8.73 -12.51 -9.29
N VAL A 251 -8.52 -11.30 -9.80
CA VAL A 251 -7.23 -10.59 -9.73
C VAL A 251 -6.88 -10.17 -8.31
N ASN A 252 -7.88 -10.16 -7.43
CA ASN A 252 -7.78 -9.62 -6.08
C ASN A 252 -7.74 -10.69 -4.97
N ASP A 253 -7.88 -11.97 -5.31
CA ASP A 253 -7.72 -13.07 -4.35
C ASP A 253 -6.25 -13.46 -4.26
N ILE A 254 -5.79 -13.85 -3.07
CA ILE A 254 -4.41 -14.31 -2.84
C ILE A 254 -4.49 -15.64 -2.07
N PRO A 255 -4.14 -16.78 -2.73
CA PRO A 255 -3.74 -16.92 -4.13
C PRO A 255 -4.90 -16.61 -5.11
N PRO A 256 -4.60 -16.24 -6.37
CA PRO A 256 -5.62 -15.96 -7.37
C PRO A 256 -6.48 -17.21 -7.61
N PHE A 257 -7.79 -17.05 -7.45
CA PHE A 257 -8.75 -18.11 -7.74
C PHE A 257 -8.90 -18.24 -9.26
N VAL A 258 -8.37 -19.33 -9.84
CA VAL A 258 -8.54 -19.68 -11.26
C VAL A 258 -9.50 -20.85 -11.36
N ARG A 259 -10.56 -20.71 -12.16
CA ARG A 259 -11.46 -21.82 -12.47
C ARG A 259 -11.83 -21.84 -13.95
N ARG A 260 -11.59 -22.99 -14.57
CA ARG A 260 -12.11 -23.28 -15.91
C ARG A 260 -13.54 -23.81 -15.81
N LEU A 261 -14.37 -23.31 -16.68
CA LEU A 261 -15.82 -23.37 -16.61
C LEU A 261 -16.36 -23.78 -17.98
N PHE A 262 -17.11 -24.88 -18.04
CA PHE A 262 -17.72 -25.39 -19.26
C PHE A 262 -19.24 -25.33 -19.10
N PHE A 263 -19.93 -24.57 -19.95
CA PHE A 263 -21.36 -24.31 -19.77
C PHE A 263 -22.15 -24.28 -21.08
N PRO A 264 -23.43 -24.68 -20.94
CA PRO A 264 -24.55 -23.77 -21.10
C PRO A 264 -25.16 -23.43 -19.72
N GLY A 265 -25.06 -22.18 -19.24
CA GLY A 265 -25.65 -21.79 -17.94
C GLY A 265 -24.84 -20.80 -17.10
N TRP A 266 -25.33 -20.54 -15.87
CA TRP A 266 -24.65 -19.73 -14.87
C TRP A 266 -23.60 -20.56 -14.13
N ALA A 267 -22.37 -20.06 -14.08
CA ALA A 267 -21.35 -20.54 -13.18
C ALA A 267 -21.51 -19.85 -11.83
N TYR A 268 -21.96 -20.57 -10.81
CA TYR A 268 -22.02 -20.02 -9.46
C TYR A 268 -20.80 -20.49 -8.67
N CYS A 269 -19.98 -19.57 -8.13
CA CYS A 269 -19.19 -19.95 -6.95
C CYS A 269 -19.93 -19.55 -5.68
N LYS A 270 -20.39 -20.58 -4.95
CA LYS A 270 -20.96 -20.42 -3.60
C LYS A 270 -19.99 -19.75 -2.64
N CYS A 271 -18.69 -19.92 -2.87
CA CYS A 271 -17.62 -19.32 -2.10
C CYS A 271 -17.60 -17.78 -2.14
N HIS A 272 -18.28 -17.16 -3.11
CA HIS A 272 -18.11 -15.73 -3.39
C HIS A 272 -19.36 -15.01 -3.90
N GLN A 273 -20.52 -15.69 -3.97
CA GLN A 273 -21.73 -15.15 -4.60
C GLN A 273 -21.50 -14.61 -6.02
N GLN A 274 -20.43 -15.05 -6.68
CA GLN A 274 -20.06 -14.61 -8.01
C GLN A 274 -20.70 -15.54 -9.02
N ALA A 275 -21.42 -14.95 -9.97
CA ALA A 275 -22.03 -15.64 -11.07
C ALA A 275 -21.49 -15.11 -12.40
N VAL A 276 -21.06 -16.01 -13.29
CA VAL A 276 -20.63 -15.66 -14.66
C VAL A 276 -21.45 -16.47 -15.65
N LYS A 277 -21.93 -15.83 -16.72
CA LYS A 277 -22.74 -16.47 -17.76
C LYS A 277 -22.37 -15.96 -19.15
N THR A 278 -22.22 -16.88 -20.09
CA THR A 278 -22.09 -16.56 -21.52
C THR A 278 -23.44 -16.60 -22.23
N GLY A 279 -23.53 -15.92 -23.38
CA GLY A 279 -24.67 -16.06 -24.29
C GLY A 279 -24.57 -17.28 -25.20
N ALA A 280 -25.37 -17.29 -26.26
CA ALA A 280 -25.45 -18.36 -27.25
C ALA A 280 -24.33 -18.28 -28.31
N VAL A 281 -23.94 -17.06 -28.68
CA VAL A 281 -22.95 -16.79 -29.75
C VAL A 281 -21.81 -15.89 -29.28
N ASP A 282 -20.70 -15.83 -30.05
CA ASP A 282 -19.46 -15.14 -29.64
C ASP A 282 -19.67 -13.63 -29.45
N ALA A 283 -20.63 -13.07 -30.17
CA ALA A 283 -21.01 -11.66 -30.08
C ALA A 283 -21.79 -11.33 -28.80
N ASP A 284 -22.36 -12.32 -28.11
CA ASP A 284 -23.14 -12.06 -26.91
C ASP A 284 -22.24 -11.60 -25.77
N PRO A 285 -22.72 -10.65 -24.94
CA PRO A 285 -21.96 -10.19 -23.79
C PRO A 285 -21.87 -11.27 -22.72
N VAL A 286 -20.74 -11.30 -22.02
CA VAL A 286 -20.58 -12.10 -20.79
C VAL A 286 -21.27 -11.34 -19.66
N ARG A 287 -22.20 -11.99 -18.97
CA ARG A 287 -22.95 -11.43 -17.84
C ARG A 287 -22.31 -11.84 -16.53
N PHE A 288 -22.29 -10.90 -15.59
CA PHE A 288 -21.70 -11.04 -14.28
C PHE A 288 -22.73 -10.69 -13.21
N ALA A 289 -22.64 -11.36 -12.06
CA ALA A 289 -23.32 -10.94 -10.85
C ALA A 289 -22.43 -11.17 -9.63
N TYR A 290 -22.49 -10.26 -8.66
CA TYR A 290 -21.79 -10.35 -7.38
C TYR A 290 -22.53 -9.52 -6.33
N GLY A 291 -22.82 -10.08 -5.15
CA GLY A 291 -23.32 -9.30 -4.01
C GLY A 291 -24.54 -8.41 -4.32
N GLY A 292 -25.50 -8.89 -5.11
CA GLY A 292 -26.68 -8.11 -5.53
C GLY A 292 -26.45 -7.17 -6.73
N GLN A 293 -25.21 -6.93 -7.12
CA GLN A 293 -24.86 -6.22 -8.36
C GLN A 293 -24.92 -7.18 -9.55
N SER A 294 -25.31 -6.67 -10.72
CA SER A 294 -25.23 -7.36 -12.00
C SER A 294 -24.81 -6.41 -13.10
N TRP A 295 -23.95 -6.87 -13.99
CA TRP A 295 -23.48 -6.10 -15.15
C TRP A 295 -23.11 -7.07 -16.28
N ASP A 296 -22.73 -6.54 -17.43
CA ASP A 296 -22.22 -7.35 -18.53
C ASP A 296 -20.97 -6.74 -19.17
N SER A 297 -20.34 -7.49 -20.06
CA SER A 297 -19.09 -7.10 -20.71
C SER A 297 -19.21 -5.84 -21.59
N ASN A 298 -20.41 -5.37 -21.92
CA ASN A 298 -20.61 -4.13 -22.66
C ASN A 298 -20.61 -2.90 -21.76
N ASP A 299 -20.71 -3.05 -20.42
CA ASP A 299 -20.59 -1.95 -19.47
C ASP A 299 -19.16 -1.38 -19.48
N LYS A 300 -18.96 -0.30 -20.24
CA LYS A 300 -17.65 0.34 -20.41
C LYS A 300 -17.14 1.04 -19.15
N ALA A 301 -18.01 1.32 -18.17
CA ALA A 301 -17.59 1.86 -16.88
C ALA A 301 -16.97 0.78 -15.99
N ARG A 302 -17.31 -0.50 -16.23
CA ARG A 302 -16.84 -1.63 -15.42
C ARG A 302 -15.86 -2.53 -16.16
N CYS A 303 -15.97 -2.65 -17.47
CA CYS A 303 -15.30 -3.69 -18.25
C CYS A 303 -14.46 -3.14 -19.40
N SER A 304 -13.24 -3.66 -19.50
CA SER A 304 -12.42 -3.63 -20.70
C SER A 304 -12.51 -4.99 -21.40
N VAL A 305 -12.84 -4.99 -22.70
CA VAL A 305 -13.02 -6.23 -23.48
C VAL A 305 -12.10 -6.21 -24.68
N GLY A 306 -11.18 -7.16 -24.73
CA GLY A 306 -10.29 -7.39 -25.86
C GLY A 306 -11.03 -8.01 -27.06
N LYS A 307 -10.41 -7.90 -28.24
CA LYS A 307 -10.84 -8.64 -29.42
C LYS A 307 -10.50 -10.13 -29.26
N TYR A 308 -11.12 -10.95 -30.09
CA TYR A 308 -10.67 -12.32 -30.24
C TYR A 308 -9.31 -12.34 -30.95
N ASP A 309 -8.35 -13.02 -30.33
CA ASP A 309 -7.04 -13.33 -30.88
C ASP A 309 -6.77 -14.82 -30.64
N ASN A 310 -6.49 -15.56 -31.72
CA ASN A 310 -6.28 -17.01 -31.67
C ASN A 310 -7.38 -17.80 -30.93
N GLY A 311 -8.65 -17.47 -31.21
CA GLY A 311 -9.78 -18.20 -30.62
C GLY A 311 -10.07 -17.84 -29.16
N LYS A 312 -9.46 -16.82 -28.58
CA LYS A 312 -9.73 -16.35 -27.21
C LYS A 312 -9.86 -14.84 -27.15
N ARG A 313 -10.70 -14.32 -26.26
CA ARG A 313 -10.72 -12.90 -25.88
C ARG A 313 -10.56 -12.76 -24.37
N GLN A 314 -9.94 -11.67 -23.95
CA GLN A 314 -9.76 -11.32 -22.55
C GLN A 314 -10.77 -10.25 -22.14
N LEU A 315 -11.29 -10.37 -20.93
CA LEU A 315 -12.20 -9.42 -20.32
C LEU A 315 -11.69 -9.09 -18.91
N ASP A 316 -11.48 -7.81 -18.64
CA ASP A 316 -11.14 -7.31 -17.31
C ASP A 316 -12.30 -6.46 -16.83
N CYS A 317 -13.03 -6.96 -15.84
CA CYS A 317 -14.19 -6.28 -15.27
C CYS A 317 -13.97 -5.96 -13.80
N GLY A 318 -14.52 -4.83 -13.35
CA GLY A 318 -14.54 -4.42 -11.97
C GLY A 318 -15.94 -4.36 -11.36
N PHE A 319 -16.02 -4.52 -10.05
CA PHE A 319 -17.25 -4.45 -9.27
C PHE A 319 -16.96 -4.03 -7.84
N THR A 320 -17.96 -3.51 -7.13
CA THR A 320 -17.77 -3.20 -5.72
C THR A 320 -17.80 -4.51 -4.92
N CYS A 321 -16.72 -4.82 -4.21
CA CYS A 321 -16.77 -5.75 -3.09
C CYS A 321 -17.41 -5.01 -1.92
N GLU A 322 -18.52 -5.56 -1.48
CA GLU A 322 -19.08 -5.28 -0.15
C GLU A 322 -18.62 -6.34 0.80
#